data_AF-A0A6I6ALQ3-F1
#
_entry.id   AF-A0A6I6ALQ3-F1
#
_cell.length_a   1.000
_cell.length_b   1.000
_cell.length_c   1.000
_cell.angle_alpha   90.00
_cell.angle_beta   90.00
_cell.angle_gamma   90.00
#
_symmetry.space_group_name_H-M   'P 1'
#
loop_
_entity.id
_entity.type
_entity.pdbx_description
1 polymer ?
#
loop_
_entity_poly.entity_id
_entity_poly.type
_entity_poly.pdbx_seq_one_letter_code
_entity_poly.pdbx_strand_id
1 'polypeptide(L)'
;MNASQLGRVQLQIMQVLWDRGRVNAREITDALNQHSNIAHSTVQTLLRQLEAKQAVAHDVEDRTFVFYPLIKEDKVTREATRGLINDIFDGSAAGLVAYLLENEKIPKSELQQLRKLINDE
;
A
#
# COMPACT_ATOMS: atom_id res chain seq x y z
N MET A 1 -11.02 0.00 -6.92
CA MET A 1 -10.69 1.05 -5.93
C MET A 1 -9.19 1.20 -6.03
N ASN A 2 -8.73 2.37 -6.45
CA ASN A 2 -7.34 2.57 -6.86
C ASN A 2 -6.50 3.02 -5.65
N ALA A 3 -5.18 2.80 -5.67
CA ALA A 3 -4.31 3.27 -4.57
C ALA A 3 -4.35 4.79 -4.41
N SER A 4 -4.59 5.55 -5.49
CA SER A 4 -4.75 7.01 -5.45
C SER A 4 -5.93 7.49 -4.60
N GLN A 5 -6.86 6.59 -4.24
CA GLN A 5 -7.99 6.88 -3.35
C GLN A 5 -7.68 6.57 -1.87
N LEU A 6 -6.51 6.01 -1.58
CA LEU A 6 -6.02 5.73 -0.23
C LEU A 6 -5.05 6.82 0.20
N GLY A 7 -5.36 7.52 1.30
CA GLY A 7 -4.39 8.42 1.91
C GLY A 7 -3.19 7.64 2.47
N ARG A 8 -2.06 8.31 2.72
CA ARG A 8 -0.81 7.69 3.20
C ARG A 8 -1.03 6.74 4.39
N VAL A 9 -1.74 7.19 5.42
CA VAL A 9 -1.99 6.37 6.63
C VAL A 9 -2.95 5.22 6.33
N GLN A 10 -3.92 5.41 5.43
CA GLN A 10 -4.82 4.33 4.99
C GLN A 10 -4.05 3.24 4.26
N LEU A 11 -3.08 3.61 3.42
CA LEU A 11 -2.21 2.64 2.75
C LEU A 11 -1.35 1.88 3.76
N GLN A 12 -0.81 2.54 4.79
CA GLN A 12 -0.08 1.86 5.86
C GLN A 12 -0.96 0.87 6.64
N ILE A 13 -2.22 1.21 6.91
CA ILE A 13 -3.19 0.27 7.49
C ILE A 13 -3.39 -0.94 6.57
N MET A 14 -3.58 -0.70 5.26
CA MET A 14 -3.74 -1.78 4.28
C MET A 14 -2.51 -2.68 4.20
N GLN A 15 -1.29 -2.13 4.30
CA GLN A 15 -0.05 -2.92 4.34
C GLN A 15 -0.03 -3.87 5.53
N VAL A 16 -0.41 -3.41 6.73
CA VAL A 16 -0.52 -4.28 7.91
C VAL A 16 -1.57 -5.38 7.69
N LEU A 17 -2.70 -5.05 7.06
CA LEU A 17 -3.77 -6.00 6.76
C LEU A 17 -3.36 -7.02 5.69
N TRP A 18 -2.59 -6.64 4.67
CA TRP A 18 -2.08 -7.57 3.66
C TRP A 18 -1.02 -8.50 4.21
N ASP A 19 -0.15 -8.01 5.09
CA ASP A 19 0.90 -8.79 5.75
C ASP A 19 0.32 -9.80 6.76
N ARG A 20 -0.63 -9.35 7.60
CA ARG A 20 -1.14 -10.15 8.73
C ARG A 20 -2.48 -10.84 8.46
N GLY A 21 -3.17 -10.46 7.39
CA GLY A 21 -4.47 -11.02 6.98
C GLY A 21 -5.65 -10.56 7.83
N ARG A 22 -5.69 -10.95 9.12
CA ARG A 22 -6.79 -10.66 10.05
C ARG A 22 -6.23 -10.12 11.37
N VAL A 23 -6.53 -8.86 11.69
CA VAL A 23 -6.02 -8.22 12.92
C VAL A 23 -6.98 -7.18 13.47
N ASN A 24 -6.93 -6.92 14.77
CA ASN A 24 -7.76 -5.91 15.41
C ASN A 24 -7.15 -4.49 15.32
N ALA A 25 -7.95 -3.47 15.63
CA ALA A 25 -7.52 -2.08 15.54
C ALA A 25 -6.33 -1.72 16.46
N ARG A 26 -6.17 -2.40 17.60
CA ARG A 26 -5.04 -2.17 18.52
C ARG A 26 -3.76 -2.72 17.91
N GLU A 27 -3.78 -3.93 17.37
CA GLU A 27 -2.63 -4.53 16.70
C GLU A 27 -2.16 -3.69 15.49
N ILE A 28 -3.11 -3.14 14.73
CA ILE A 28 -2.81 -2.18 13.65
C ILE A 28 -2.15 -0.93 14.22
N THR A 29 -2.69 -0.36 15.31
CA THR A 29 -2.13 0.83 15.95
C THR A 29 -0.70 0.58 16.43
N ASP A 30 -0.45 -0.55 17.07
CA ASP A 30 0.86 -0.92 17.59
C ASP A 30 1.88 -1.12 16.45
N ALA A 31 1.45 -1.74 15.33
CA ALA A 31 2.29 -1.90 14.14
C ALA A 31 2.68 -0.55 13.53
N LEU A 32 1.73 0.39 13.42
CA LEU A 32 2.00 1.73 12.87
C LEU A 32 2.93 2.54 13.80
N ASN A 33 2.75 2.40 15.11
CA ASN A 33 3.53 3.10 16.14
C ASN A 33 5.00 2.68 16.20
N GLN A 34 5.40 1.59 15.54
CA GLN A 34 6.81 1.26 15.35
C GLN A 34 7.57 2.32 14.54
N HIS A 35 6.86 3.05 13.67
CA HIS A 35 7.47 4.02 12.74
C HIS A 35 6.81 5.40 12.81
N SER A 36 5.61 5.53 13.37
CA SER A 36 4.85 6.79 13.39
C SER A 36 3.87 6.82 14.55
N ASN A 37 3.97 7.83 15.43
CA ASN A 37 3.10 7.94 16.62
C ASN A 37 1.68 8.39 16.24
N ILE A 38 0.78 7.43 16.02
CA ILE A 38 -0.61 7.62 15.58
C ILE A 38 -1.55 7.22 16.73
N ALA A 39 -2.51 8.10 17.01
CA ALA A 39 -3.53 7.83 18.01
C ALA A 39 -4.48 6.69 17.57
N HIS A 40 -4.86 5.83 18.53
CA HIS A 40 -5.77 4.70 18.26
C HIS A 40 -7.12 5.14 17.66
N SER A 41 -7.67 6.27 18.12
CA SER A 41 -8.92 6.83 17.59
C SER A 41 -8.81 7.23 16.11
N THR A 42 -7.63 7.69 15.67
CA THR A 42 -7.34 7.97 14.26
C THR A 42 -7.38 6.68 13.45
N VAL A 43 -6.73 5.61 13.92
CA VAL A 43 -6.77 4.30 13.26
C VAL A 43 -8.22 3.79 13.12
N GLN A 44 -9.02 3.87 14.19
CA GLN A 44 -10.44 3.51 14.13
C GLN A 44 -11.24 4.33 13.11
N THR A 45 -10.97 5.64 13.03
CA THR A 45 -11.63 6.53 12.07
C THR A 45 -11.27 6.16 10.64
N LEU A 46 -9.99 5.88 10.39
CA LEU A 46 -9.50 5.49 9.07
C LEU A 46 -10.00 4.11 8.66
N LEU A 47 -10.12 3.16 9.59
CA LEU A 47 -10.75 1.86 9.33
C LEU A 47 -12.21 2.03 8.89
N ARG A 48 -13.02 2.83 9.59
CA ARG A 48 -14.39 3.12 9.15
C ARG A 48 -14.46 3.74 7.75
N GLN A 49 -13.52 4.63 7.42
CA GLN A 49 -13.42 5.19 6.08
C GLN A 49 -13.04 4.14 5.02
N LEU A 50 -12.15 3.20 5.36
CA LEU A 50 -11.77 2.10 4.48
C LEU A 50 -12.93 1.12 4.25
N GLU A 51 -13.73 0.86 5.28
CA GLU A 51 -14.94 0.04 5.17
C GLU A 51 -16.02 0.72 4.31
N ALA A 52 -16.23 2.03 4.49
CA ALA A 52 -17.13 2.80 3.64
C ALA A 52 -16.71 2.77 2.16
N LYS A 53 -15.41 2.60 1.89
CA LYS A 53 -14.85 2.41 0.55
C LYS A 53 -14.81 0.95 0.09
N GLN A 54 -15.30 0.01 0.91
CA GLN A 54 -15.25 -1.44 0.67
C GLN A 54 -13.82 -1.99 0.45
N ALA A 55 -12.81 -1.35 1.03
CA ALA A 55 -11.42 -1.84 1.00
C ALA A 55 -11.14 -2.87 2.09
N VAL A 56 -11.86 -2.76 3.20
CA VAL A 56 -11.72 -3.54 4.43
C VAL A 56 -13.12 -3.95 4.88
N ALA A 57 -13.21 -5.08 5.55
CA ALA A 57 -14.38 -5.45 6.36
C ALA A 57 -13.91 -5.91 7.74
N HIS A 58 -14.84 -6.05 8.67
CA HIS A 58 -14.58 -6.67 9.97
C HIS A 58 -15.57 -7.79 10.27
N ASP A 59 -15.11 -8.73 11.08
CA ASP A 59 -15.96 -9.67 11.81
C ASP A 59 -15.86 -9.37 13.32
N VAL A 60 -16.81 -9.89 14.09
CA VAL A 60 -16.78 -9.81 15.55
C VAL A 60 -16.30 -11.15 16.11
N GLU A 61 -15.11 -11.15 16.68
CA GLU A 61 -14.51 -12.31 17.36
C GLU A 61 -14.29 -11.94 18.83
N ASP A 62 -14.86 -12.73 19.76
CA ASP A 62 -14.72 -12.49 21.21
C ASP A 62 -14.96 -11.04 21.64
N ARG A 63 -16.03 -10.43 21.10
CA ARG A 63 -16.45 -9.03 21.36
C ARG A 63 -15.45 -7.97 20.85
N THR A 64 -14.53 -8.37 19.98
CA THR A 64 -13.51 -7.51 19.35
C THR A 64 -13.74 -7.48 17.84
N PHE A 65 -13.56 -6.31 17.23
CA PHE A 65 -13.59 -6.19 15.77
C PHE A 65 -12.25 -6.62 15.18
N VAL A 66 -12.29 -7.63 14.33
CA VAL A 66 -11.14 -8.16 13.59
C VAL A 66 -11.30 -7.77 12.13
N PHE A 67 -10.38 -6.94 11.64
CA PHE A 67 -10.42 -6.36 10.30
C PHE A 67 -9.61 -7.21 9.32
N TYR A 68 -10.06 -7.25 8.07
CA TYR A 68 -9.40 -7.97 6.98
C TYR A 68 -9.56 -7.25 5.63
N PRO A 69 -8.59 -7.38 4.71
CA PRO A 69 -8.64 -6.69 3.43
C PRO A 69 -9.63 -7.37 2.47
N LEU A 70 -10.44 -6.58 1.78
CA LEU A 70 -11.31 -7.03 0.69
C LEU A 70 -10.66 -6.87 -0.69
N ILE A 71 -9.61 -6.06 -0.77
CA ILE A 71 -8.85 -5.80 -2.00
C ILE A 71 -7.45 -6.38 -1.90
N LYS A 72 -6.89 -6.85 -3.01
CA LYS A 72 -5.53 -7.41 -3.08
C LYS A 72 -4.50 -6.30 -3.29
N GLU A 73 -3.34 -6.44 -2.64
CA GLU A 73 -2.21 -5.52 -2.79
C GLU A 73 -1.79 -5.34 -4.25
N ASP A 74 -1.54 -6.44 -4.98
CA ASP A 74 -1.10 -6.37 -6.38
C ASP A 74 -2.07 -5.59 -7.27
N LYS A 75 -3.37 -5.71 -7.02
CA LYS A 75 -4.38 -4.95 -7.78
C LYS A 75 -4.24 -3.46 -7.52
N VAL A 76 -4.11 -3.06 -6.26
CA VAL A 76 -3.99 -1.66 -5.85
C VAL A 76 -2.71 -1.05 -6.40
N THR A 77 -1.58 -1.74 -6.23
CA THR A 77 -0.26 -1.32 -6.73
C THR A 77 -0.28 -1.20 -8.26
N ARG A 78 -0.79 -2.21 -8.98
CA ARG A 78 -0.87 -2.20 -10.45
C ARG A 78 -1.74 -1.06 -10.97
N GLU A 79 -2.90 -0.80 -10.36
CA GLU A 79 -3.78 0.30 -10.75
C GLU A 79 -3.09 1.66 -10.50
N ALA A 80 -2.37 1.81 -9.39
CA ALA A 80 -1.61 3.02 -9.07
C ALA A 80 -0.49 3.28 -10.07
N THR A 81 0.33 2.27 -10.34
CA THR A 81 1.46 2.37 -11.27
C THR A 81 0.97 2.64 -12.68
N ARG A 82 -0.14 2.02 -13.12
CA ARG A 82 -0.76 2.34 -14.42
C ARG A 82 -1.25 3.78 -14.49
N GLY A 83 -1.92 4.26 -13.45
CA GLY A 83 -2.33 5.67 -13.37
C GLY A 83 -1.14 6.61 -13.49
N LEU A 84 -0.07 6.36 -12.72
CA LEU A 84 1.17 7.13 -12.80
C LEU A 84 1.77 7.14 -14.21
N ILE A 85 1.89 5.98 -14.84
CA ILE A 85 2.45 5.83 -16.19
C ILE A 85 1.61 6.61 -17.21
N ASN A 86 0.28 6.48 -17.15
CA ASN A 86 -0.61 7.11 -18.12
C ASN A 86 -0.74 8.62 -17.92
N ASP A 87 -0.86 9.06 -16.68
CA ASP A 87 -1.23 10.44 -16.35
C ASP A 87 -0.01 11.38 -16.29
N ILE A 88 1.19 10.86 -15.96
CA ILE A 88 2.42 11.67 -15.78
C ILE A 88 3.46 11.39 -16.86
N PHE A 89 3.53 10.15 -17.36
CA PHE A 89 4.55 9.73 -18.32
C PHE A 89 3.96 9.42 -19.71
N ASP A 90 2.76 9.93 -20.01
CA ASP A 90 2.07 9.76 -21.30
C ASP A 90 2.01 8.31 -21.80
N GLY A 91 1.83 7.36 -20.88
CA GLY A 91 1.78 5.92 -21.18
C GLY A 91 3.16 5.24 -21.29
N SER A 92 4.26 5.97 -21.09
CA SER A 92 5.62 5.46 -21.24
C SER A 92 6.17 4.87 -19.94
N ALA A 93 6.07 3.55 -19.80
CA ALA A 93 6.74 2.82 -18.72
C ALA A 93 8.27 3.00 -18.76
N ALA A 94 8.86 3.04 -19.96
CA ALA A 94 10.29 3.31 -20.14
C ALA A 94 10.67 4.72 -19.67
N GLY A 95 9.79 5.71 -19.88
CA GLY A 95 9.98 7.08 -19.39
C GLY A 95 10.04 7.16 -17.87
N LEU A 96 9.17 6.43 -17.17
CA LEU A 96 9.22 6.31 -15.70
C LEU A 96 10.55 5.69 -15.24
N VAL A 97 11.01 4.61 -15.88
CA VAL A 97 12.29 3.96 -15.53
C VAL A 97 13.47 4.90 -15.77
N ALA A 98 13.51 5.59 -16.90
CA ALA A 98 14.57 6.56 -17.20
C ALA A 98 14.62 7.68 -16.16
N TYR A 99 13.46 8.24 -15.79
CA TYR A 99 13.37 9.28 -14.77
C TYR A 99 13.93 8.81 -13.41
N LEU A 100 13.59 7.59 -12.98
CA LEU A 100 14.11 7.02 -11.73
C LEU A 100 15.64 6.83 -11.78
N LEU A 101 16.17 6.33 -12.90
CA LEU A 101 17.63 6.13 -13.07
C LEU A 101 18.40 7.46 -13.07
N GLU A 102 17.81 8.53 -13.59
CA GLU A 102 18.45 9.86 -13.67
C GLU A 102 18.36 10.65 -12.35
N ASN A 103 17.26 10.50 -11.60
CA ASN A 103 16.95 11.39 -10.48
C ASN A 103 17.08 10.74 -9.10
N GLU A 104 17.07 9.41 -9.00
CA GLU A 104 17.19 8.69 -7.73
C GLU A 104 18.57 8.04 -7.56
N LYS A 105 19.08 8.05 -6.33
CA LYS A 105 20.32 7.33 -6.00
C LYS A 105 20.03 5.85 -5.80
N ILE A 106 20.19 5.07 -6.86
CA ILE A 106 19.99 3.62 -6.80
C ILE A 106 21.35 2.94 -6.49
N PRO A 107 21.45 2.15 -5.40
CA PRO A 107 22.65 1.40 -5.07
C PRO A 107 23.07 0.45 -6.20
N LYS A 108 24.38 0.24 -6.37
CA LYS A 108 24.92 -0.66 -7.41
C LYS A 108 24.34 -2.09 -7.33
N SER A 109 24.05 -2.58 -6.12
CA SER A 109 23.44 -3.89 -5.89
C SER A 109 22.02 -3.98 -6.47
N GLU A 110 21.21 -2.95 -6.27
CA GLU A 110 19.85 -2.86 -6.80
C GLU A 110 19.86 -2.69 -8.32
N LEU A 111 20.77 -1.87 -8.88
CA LEU A 111 20.96 -1.76 -10.34
C LEU A 111 21.31 -3.10 -10.99
N GLN A 112 22.12 -3.94 -10.32
CA GLN A 112 22.43 -5.29 -10.83
C GLN A 112 21.21 -6.20 -10.80
N GLN A 113 20.38 -6.12 -9.76
CA GLN A 113 19.12 -6.87 -9.70
C GLN A 113 18.15 -6.43 -10.81
N LEU A 114 18.00 -5.12 -11.02
CA LEU A 114 17.19 -4.56 -12.10
C LEU A 114 17.65 -5.03 -13.48
N ARG A 115 18.98 -5.04 -13.73
CA ARG A 115 19.54 -5.55 -14.99
C ARG A 115 19.23 -7.02 -15.24
N LYS A 116 19.22 -7.85 -14.20
CA LYS A 116 18.83 -9.26 -14.33
C LYS A 116 17.36 -9.38 -14.75
N LEU A 117 16.47 -8.67 -14.05
CA LEU A 117 15.04 -8.67 -14.37
C LEU A 117 14.75 -8.27 -15.83
N ILE A 118 15.45 -7.27 -16.36
CA ILE A 118 15.29 -6.81 -17.75
C ILE A 118 15.77 -7.86 -18.77
N ASN A 119 16.83 -8.61 -18.44
CA ASN A 119 17.38 -9.61 -19.35
C ASN A 119 16.63 -10.97 -19.28
N ASP A 120 15.85 -11.18 -18.21
CA ASP A 120 15.06 -12.39 -17.97
C ASP A 120 13.61 -12.27 -18.50
N GLU A 121 13.21 -11.10 -19.03
CA GLU A 121 12.00 -10.90 -19.85
C GLU A 121 12.25 -11.25 -21.34
#